data_AF-A0A3M3X5X7-F1
#
_entry.id   AF-A0A3M3X5X7-F1
#
_cell.length_a   1.000
_cell.length_b   1.000
_cell.length_c   1.000
_cell.angle_alpha   90.00
_cell.angle_beta   90.00
_cell.angle_gamma   90.00
#
_symmetry.space_group_name_H-M   'P 1'
#
loop_
_entity.id
_entity.type
_entity.pdbx_description
1 polymer ?
#
loop_
_entity_poly.entity_id
_entity_poly.type
_entity_poly.pdbx_seq_one_letter_code
_entity_poly.pdbx_strand_id
1 'polypeptide(L)'
;MIELLDLKELNKKSEEYQALLIANRAIRKHQKNKPSYESQCRIDEAVRIARRHNYFYLNEDGDFDVDIDGNEVTHEITPAESMKYAFSVIKLTDEEKVEFRKSFLGA
;
A
#
# COMPACT_ATOMS: atom_id res chain seq x y z
N MET A 1 19.63 4.03 -6.29
CA MET A 1 19.12 5.24 -6.96
C MET A 1 18.76 4.83 -8.38
N ILE A 2 17.55 5.08 -8.88
CA ILE A 2 17.23 4.79 -10.29
C ILE A 2 17.70 5.98 -11.11
N GLU A 3 18.67 5.77 -12.01
CA GLU A 3 19.20 6.80 -12.90
C GLU A 3 18.24 7.10 -14.06
N LEU A 4 18.25 8.36 -14.51
CA LEU A 4 17.50 8.78 -15.71
C LEU A 4 18.29 8.38 -16.96
N LEU A 5 17.55 8.03 -18.02
CA LEU A 5 18.12 7.69 -19.32
C LEU A 5 18.75 8.95 -19.94
N ASP A 6 19.99 8.85 -20.41
CA ASP A 6 20.68 9.96 -21.06
C ASP A 6 20.08 10.23 -22.45
N LEU A 7 19.80 11.50 -22.74
CA LEU A 7 19.18 11.95 -23.97
C LEU A 7 20.07 12.90 -24.79
N LYS A 8 21.30 13.18 -24.33
CA LYS A 8 22.15 14.24 -24.89
C LYS A 8 22.50 14.05 -26.37
N GLU A 9 22.68 12.81 -26.81
CA GLU A 9 23.07 12.50 -28.19
C GLU A 9 21.88 12.24 -29.12
N LEU A 10 20.65 12.30 -28.60
CA LEU A 10 19.45 11.99 -29.38
C LEU A 10 18.85 13.23 -30.03
N ASN A 11 18.36 13.06 -31.26
CA ASN A 11 17.61 14.09 -31.95
C ASN A 11 16.25 14.29 -31.27
N LYS A 12 15.96 15.52 -30.83
CA LYS A 12 14.71 15.87 -30.11
C LYS A 12 13.42 15.57 -30.88
N LYS A 13 13.50 15.44 -32.22
CA LYS A 13 12.36 15.09 -33.08
C LYS A 13 12.23 13.59 -33.36
N SER A 14 13.19 12.77 -32.92
CA SER A 14 13.14 11.32 -33.14
C SER A 14 12.14 10.66 -32.19
N GLU A 15 11.59 9.53 -32.63
CA GLU A 15 10.63 8.75 -31.82
C GLU A 15 11.30 8.21 -30.55
N GLU A 16 12.57 7.81 -30.64
CA GLU A 16 13.38 7.32 -29.52
C GLU A 16 13.53 8.39 -28.44
N TYR A 17 13.82 9.65 -28.81
CA TYR A 17 13.91 10.73 -27.84
C TYR A 17 12.58 10.93 -27.10
N GLN A 18 11.45 10.90 -27.81
CA GLN A 18 10.13 11.06 -27.21
C GLN A 18 9.78 9.89 -26.27
N ALA A 19 10.07 8.66 -26.69
CA ALA A 19 9.85 7.46 -25.86
C ALA A 19 10.68 7.50 -24.56
N LEU A 20 11.97 7.82 -24.66
CA LEU A 20 12.85 7.89 -23.50
C LEU A 20 12.53 9.09 -22.58
N LEU A 21 12.06 10.20 -23.15
CA LEU A 21 11.54 11.32 -22.36
C LEU A 21 10.30 10.93 -21.55
N ILE A 22 9.38 10.15 -22.13
CA ILE A 22 8.21 9.61 -21.43
C ILE A 22 8.66 8.67 -20.31
N ALA A 23 9.61 7.78 -20.57
CA ALA A 23 10.18 6.89 -19.55
C ALA A 23 10.81 7.70 -18.39
N ASN A 24 11.61 8.72 -18.68
CA ASN A 24 12.18 9.60 -17.67
C ASN A 24 11.11 10.35 -16.86
N ARG A 25 10.01 10.78 -17.47
CA ARG A 25 8.88 11.37 -16.75
C ARG A 25 8.22 10.35 -15.83
N ALA A 26 8.03 9.11 -16.28
CA ALA A 26 7.48 8.03 -15.47
C ALA A 26 8.37 7.73 -14.25
N ILE A 27 9.70 7.64 -14.45
CA ILE A 27 10.68 7.45 -13.37
C ILE A 27 10.58 8.58 -12.35
N ARG A 28 10.58 9.84 -12.79
CA ARG A 28 10.46 11.01 -11.90
C ARG A 28 9.15 11.01 -11.13
N LYS A 29 8.04 10.69 -11.79
CA LYS A 29 6.72 10.58 -11.15
C LYS A 29 6.71 9.46 -10.10
N HIS A 30 7.29 8.31 -10.41
CA HIS A 30 7.42 7.20 -9.47
C HIS A 30 8.29 7.57 -8.26
N GLN A 31 9.41 8.26 -8.47
CA GLN A 31 10.26 8.76 -7.37
C GLN A 31 9.53 9.78 -6.50
N LYS A 32 8.79 10.72 -7.09
CA LYS A 32 8.01 11.71 -6.35
C LYS A 32 6.87 11.08 -5.55
N ASN A 33 6.27 10.03 -6.08
CA ASN A 33 5.15 9.33 -5.46
C ASN A 33 5.58 8.27 -4.45
N LYS A 34 6.88 8.08 -4.21
CA LYS A 34 7.32 7.24 -3.09
C LYS A 34 6.98 7.94 -1.78
N PRO A 35 6.34 7.23 -0.83
CA PRO A 35 6.12 7.80 0.49
C PRO A 35 7.44 8.19 1.14
N SER A 36 7.42 9.27 1.92
CA SER A 36 8.53 9.60 2.81
C SER A 36 8.73 8.47 3.82
N TYR A 37 9.86 8.48 4.54
CA TYR A 37 10.10 7.49 5.59
C TYR A 37 8.98 7.49 6.65
N GLU A 38 8.57 8.67 7.12
CA GLU A 38 7.50 8.81 8.11
C GLU A 38 6.15 8.30 7.56
N SER A 39 5.83 8.63 6.30
CA SER A 39 4.64 8.09 5.62
C SER A 39 4.70 6.57 5.50
N GLN A 40 5.85 6.01 5.15
CA GLN A 40 6.03 4.57 5.06
C GLN A 40 5.83 3.90 6.42
N CYS A 41 6.38 4.45 7.51
CA CYS A 41 6.15 3.92 8.85
C CYS A 41 4.65 3.89 9.23
N ARG A 42 3.89 4.92 8.88
CA ARG A 42 2.43 4.93 9.11
C ARG A 42 1.70 3.90 8.26
N ILE A 43 2.10 3.73 7.01
CA ILE A 43 1.55 2.70 6.12
C ILE A 43 1.83 1.30 6.69
N ASP A 44 3.08 1.03 7.09
CA ASP A 44 3.49 -0.26 7.63
C ASP A 44 2.74 -0.60 8.92
N GLU A 45 2.55 0.39 9.79
CA GLU A 45 1.78 0.22 11.02
C GLU A 45 0.29 -0.05 10.73
N ALA A 46 -0.30 0.66 9.77
CA ALA A 46 -1.67 0.39 9.35
C ALA A 46 -1.81 -1.04 8.76
N VAL A 47 -0.82 -1.50 7.97
CA VAL A 47 -0.79 -2.89 7.47
C VAL A 47 -0.69 -3.88 8.63
N ARG A 48 0.14 -3.61 9.63
CA ARG A 48 0.26 -4.47 10.82
C ARG A 48 -1.06 -4.60 11.57
N ILE A 49 -1.76 -3.48 11.77
CA ILE A 49 -3.09 -3.44 12.42
C ILE A 49 -4.11 -4.23 11.60
N ALA A 50 -4.19 -3.97 10.29
CA ALA A 50 -5.13 -4.66 9.41
C ALA A 50 -4.88 -6.18 9.39
N ARG A 51 -3.62 -6.62 9.31
CA ARG A 51 -3.27 -8.05 9.33
C ARG A 51 -3.60 -8.71 10.66
N ARG A 52 -3.39 -8.01 11.78
CA ARG A 52 -3.76 -8.51 13.10
C ARG A 52 -5.27 -8.65 13.25
N HIS A 53 -6.02 -7.68 12.73
CA HIS A 53 -7.47 -7.72 12.70
C HIS A 53 -8.00 -8.83 11.76
N ASN A 54 -7.30 -9.13 10.67
CA ASN A 54 -7.63 -10.20 9.72
C ASN A 54 -7.16 -11.60 10.16
N TYR A 55 -6.77 -11.79 11.42
CA TYR A 55 -6.33 -13.09 11.90
C TYR A 55 -7.52 -14.05 12.07
N PHE A 56 -7.31 -15.35 11.90
CA PHE A 56 -8.36 -16.36 12.07
C PHE A 56 -8.76 -16.47 13.54
N TYR A 57 -9.98 -16.06 13.87
CA TYR A 57 -10.57 -16.18 15.21
C TYR A 57 -11.41 -17.47 15.29
N LEU A 58 -10.78 -18.62 15.09
CA LEU A 58 -11.41 -19.92 15.33
C LEU A 58 -10.77 -20.54 16.58
N ASN A 59 -11.60 -21.03 17.50
CA ASN A 59 -11.15 -21.77 18.68
C ASN A 59 -10.77 -23.23 18.30
N GLU A 60 -10.35 -24.04 19.29
CA GLU A 60 -9.94 -25.44 19.07
C GLU A 60 -11.07 -26.32 18.50
N ASP A 61 -12.32 -25.93 18.74
CA ASP A 61 -13.52 -26.63 18.26
C ASP A 61 -13.94 -26.18 16.84
N GLY A 62 -13.29 -25.16 16.28
CA GLY A 62 -13.61 -24.59 14.97
C GLY A 62 -14.78 -23.61 14.98
N ASP A 63 -15.20 -23.15 16.16
CA ASP A 63 -16.19 -22.07 16.32
C ASP A 63 -15.49 -20.70 16.37
N PHE A 64 -16.22 -19.65 16.01
CA PHE A 64 -15.69 -18.29 16.06
C PHE A 64 -15.45 -17.84 17.52
N ASP A 65 -14.28 -17.25 17.77
CA ASP A 65 -13.85 -16.73 19.08
C ASP A 65 -14.03 -15.19 19.15
N VAL A 66 -13.36 -14.53 20.08
CA VAL A 66 -13.36 -13.06 20.22
C VAL A 66 -12.31 -12.37 19.33
N ASP A 67 -12.65 -11.20 18.81
CA ASP A 67 -11.74 -10.34 18.05
C ASP A 67 -10.65 -9.70 18.95
N ILE A 68 -9.75 -8.93 18.34
CA ILE A 68 -8.67 -8.22 19.07
C ILE A 68 -9.16 -7.19 20.10
N ASP A 69 -10.41 -6.75 20.02
CA ASP A 69 -11.04 -5.79 20.93
C ASP A 69 -11.94 -6.49 21.96
N GLY A 70 -12.05 -7.83 21.90
CA GLY A 70 -12.83 -8.65 22.81
C GLY A 70 -14.31 -8.80 22.43
N ASN A 71 -14.70 -8.48 21.20
CA ASN A 71 -16.07 -8.69 20.71
C ASN A 71 -16.21 -10.09 20.12
N GLU A 72 -17.37 -10.71 20.29
CA GLU A 72 -17.68 -12.00 19.66
C GLU A 72 -17.65 -11.89 18.12
N VAL A 73 -16.88 -12.77 17.49
CA VAL A 73 -16.88 -12.93 16.04
C VAL A 73 -17.95 -13.95 15.67
N THR A 74 -18.71 -13.69 14.61
CA THR A 74 -19.80 -14.58 14.13
C THR A 74 -19.58 -15.05 12.70
N HIS A 75 -18.57 -14.50 12.04
CA HIS A 75 -18.22 -14.76 10.65
C HIS A 75 -16.74 -14.42 10.43
N GLU A 76 -16.15 -14.97 9.37
CA GLU A 76 -14.76 -14.69 9.02
C GLU A 76 -14.59 -13.20 8.64
N ILE A 77 -13.60 -12.55 9.25
CA ILE A 77 -13.33 -11.13 9.01
C ILE A 77 -12.73 -10.95 7.62
N THR A 78 -13.39 -10.12 6.81
CA THR A 78 -12.91 -9.83 5.45
C THR A 78 -11.73 -8.87 5.44
N PRO A 79 -10.91 -8.87 4.37
CA PRO A 79 -9.88 -7.85 4.18
C PRO A 79 -10.45 -6.43 4.17
N ALA A 80 -11.67 -6.24 3.66
CA ALA A 80 -12.34 -4.94 3.62
C ALA A 80 -12.65 -4.38 5.01
N GLU A 81 -13.12 -5.24 5.92
CA GLU A 81 -13.37 -4.87 7.32
C GLU A 81 -12.07 -4.53 8.04
N SER A 82 -11.03 -5.32 7.80
CA SER A 82 -9.71 -5.11 8.39
C SER A 82 -9.07 -3.79 7.94
N MET A 83 -9.28 -3.39 6.68
CA MET A 83 -8.88 -2.07 6.20
C MET A 83 -9.67 -0.95 6.87
N LYS A 84 -10.99 -1.10 7.03
CA LYS A 84 -11.82 -0.09 7.73
C LYS A 84 -11.38 0.08 9.18
N TYR A 85 -11.08 -1.02 9.85
CA TYR A 85 -10.55 -1.01 11.22
C TYR A 85 -9.20 -0.26 11.29
N ALA A 86 -8.25 -0.59 10.40
CA ALA A 86 -6.97 0.13 10.37
C ALA A 86 -7.15 1.65 10.15
N PHE A 87 -8.11 2.06 9.31
CA PHE A 87 -8.42 3.48 9.07
C PHE A 87 -9.15 4.17 10.22
N SER A 88 -9.83 3.43 11.11
CA SER A 88 -10.42 4.00 12.32
C SER A 88 -9.38 4.26 13.41
N VAL A 89 -8.33 3.42 13.46
CA VAL A 89 -7.22 3.53 14.43
C VAL A 89 -6.15 4.53 13.97
N ILE A 90 -5.78 4.53 12.69
CA ILE A 90 -4.72 5.38 12.13
C ILE A 90 -5.25 6.29 11.01
N LYS A 91 -4.97 7.59 11.14
CA LYS A 91 -5.25 8.57 10.09
C LYS A 91 -4.16 8.55 9.02
N LEU A 92 -4.52 8.07 7.84
CA LEU A 92 -3.71 8.12 6.63
C LEU A 92 -4.22 9.20 5.67
N THR A 93 -3.30 9.83 4.94
CA THR A 93 -3.60 10.67 3.76
C THR A 93 -4.14 9.82 2.62
N ASP A 94 -4.70 10.44 1.58
CA ASP A 94 -5.26 9.69 0.46
C ASP A 94 -4.19 8.95 -0.35
N GLU A 95 -3.00 9.55 -0.50
CA GLU A 95 -1.83 8.88 -1.10
C GLU A 95 -1.38 7.66 -0.28
N GLU A 96 -1.31 7.80 1.05
CA GLU A 96 -0.94 6.69 1.94
C GLU A 96 -1.97 5.56 1.92
N LYS A 97 -3.27 5.88 1.83
CA LYS A 97 -4.31 4.85 1.67
C LYS A 97 -4.14 4.06 0.37
N VAL A 98 -3.66 4.68 -0.71
CA VAL A 98 -3.40 3.97 -1.98
C VAL A 98 -2.25 2.98 -1.80
N GLU A 99 -1.14 3.40 -1.22
CA GLU A 99 0.02 2.52 -0.99
C GLU A 99 -0.25 1.45 0.08
N PHE A 100 -1.02 1.77 1.12
CA PHE A 100 -1.51 0.80 2.09
C PHE A 100 -2.32 -0.32 1.41
N ARG A 101 -3.26 0.02 0.51
CA ARG A 101 -4.07 -0.99 -0.18
C ARG A 101 -3.21 -1.94 -1.02
N LYS A 102 -2.21 -1.41 -1.74
CA LYS A 102 -1.25 -2.24 -2.48
C LYS A 102 -0.49 -3.18 -1.55
N SER A 103 0.04 -2.64 -0.45
CA SER A 103 0.85 -3.40 0.52
C SER A 103 0.05 -4.47 1.27
N PHE A 104 -1.22 -4.19 1.58
CA PHE A 104 -2.09 -5.11 2.33
C PHE A 104 -2.71 -6.18 1.43
N LEU A 105 -3.19 -5.81 0.24
CA LEU A 105 -3.87 -6.73 -0.69
C LEU A 105 -2.91 -7.45 -1.66
N GLY A 106 -1.64 -7.03 -1.72
CA GLY A 106 -0.63 -7.61 -2.61
C GLY A 106 -0.76 -7.21 -4.09
N ALA A 107 -1.25 -5.99 -4.37
CA ALA A 107 -1.47 -5.47 -5.72
C ALA A 107 -0.27 -4.68 -6.28
#